data_AF-A0A9Q3PA12-F1
#
_entry.id   AF-A0A9Q3PA12-F1
#
_cell.length_a   1.000
_cell.length_b   1.000
_cell.length_c   1.000
_cell.angle_alpha   90.00
_cell.angle_beta   90.00
_cell.angle_gamma   90.00
#
_symmetry.space_group_name_H-M   'P 1'
#
loop_
_entity.id
_entity.type
_entity.pdbx_description
1 polymer ?
#
loop_
_entity_poly.entity_id
_entity_poly.type
_entity_poly.pdbx_seq_one_letter_code
_entity_poly.pdbx_strand_id
1 'polypeptide(L)'
;MDWVTALPPGGNKGYNACLVIVDRNSKKPIFLPCNKDDTAMDTACLIWNRVISHSGLFKNIISDRDSKFTSDLWTNINRILGTKLSFSTAYIHK
;
A
#
# COMPACT_ATOMS: atom_id res chain seq x y z
N MET A 1 -5.61 -1.76 1.70
CA MET A 1 -4.27 -1.94 1.13
C MET A 1 -3.64 -3.05 1.91
N ASP A 2 -3.03 -3.98 1.21
CA ASP A 2 -2.47 -5.18 1.80
C ASP A 2 -1.30 -5.66 0.94
N TRP A 3 -0.34 -6.36 1.55
CA TRP A 3 0.81 -6.91 0.85
C TRP A 3 0.68 -8.42 0.70
N VAL A 4 0.83 -8.89 -0.54
CA VAL A 4 1.14 -10.30 -0.78
C VAL A 4 2.65 -10.42 -0.86
N THR A 5 3.24 -11.00 0.18
CA THR A 5 4.68 -11.23 0.30
C THR A 5 5.03 -12.70 0.01
N ALA A 6 6.33 -13.03 -0.01
CA ALA A 6 6.85 -14.39 -0.24
C ALA A 6 6.50 -14.98 -1.62
N LEU A 7 6.39 -14.12 -2.65
CA LEU A 7 6.26 -14.59 -4.03
C LEU A 7 7.64 -15.02 -4.56
N PRO A 8 7.72 -16.06 -5.41
CA PRO A 8 8.92 -16.33 -6.18
C PRO A 8 9.34 -15.09 -6.98
N PRO A 9 10.63 -14.70 -7.01
CA PRO A 9 11.09 -13.57 -7.79
C PRO A 9 10.67 -13.69 -9.26
N GLY A 10 10.00 -12.66 -9.78
CA GLY A 10 9.38 -12.68 -11.10
C GLY A 10 9.78 -11.50 -12.00
N GLY A 11 9.84 -11.78 -13.31
CA GLY A 11 10.16 -10.81 -14.36
C GLY A 11 11.60 -10.28 -14.31
N ASN A 12 11.94 -9.37 -15.22
CA ASN A 12 13.31 -8.86 -15.37
C ASN A 12 13.82 -8.06 -14.15
N LYS A 13 12.91 -7.60 -13.29
CA LYS A 13 13.23 -6.84 -12.07
C LYS A 13 13.25 -7.69 -10.81
N GLY A 14 12.90 -8.97 -10.88
CA GLY A 14 12.96 -9.89 -9.74
C GLY A 14 12.01 -9.56 -8.60
N TYR A 15 10.88 -8.91 -8.87
CA TYR A 15 9.91 -8.54 -7.84
C TYR A 15 9.41 -9.77 -7.08
N ASN A 16 9.38 -9.69 -5.75
CA ASN A 16 9.05 -10.81 -4.86
C ASN A 16 7.85 -10.51 -3.93
N ALA A 17 7.17 -9.38 -4.14
CA ALA A 17 5.95 -9.00 -3.45
C ALA A 17 4.99 -8.26 -4.39
N CYS A 18 3.73 -8.13 -3.96
CA CYS A 18 2.71 -7.35 -4.63
C CYS A 18 1.91 -6.52 -3.63
N LEU A 19 1.84 -5.21 -3.85
CA LEU A 19 0.93 -4.32 -3.13
C LEU A 19 -0.44 -4.37 -3.80
N VAL A 20 -1.46 -4.74 -3.02
CA VAL A 20 -2.84 -4.84 -3.47
C VAL A 20 -3.63 -3.66 -2.93
N ILE A 21 -4.25 -2.91 -3.85
CA ILE A 21 -5.12 -1.78 -3.54
C ILE A 21 -6.47 -2.04 -4.17
N VAL A 22 -7.54 -1.98 -3.39
CA VAL A 22 -8.89 -2.18 -3.89
C VAL A 22 -9.69 -0.92 -3.63
N ASP A 23 -10.22 -0.32 -4.69
CA ASP A 23 -11.27 0.69 -4.51
C ASP A 23 -12.56 0.00 -4.07
N ARG A 24 -13.06 0.36 -2.88
CA ARG A 24 -14.24 -0.26 -2.29
C ARG A 24 -15.52 0.03 -3.06
N ASN A 25 -15.58 1.13 -3.82
CA ASN A 25 -16.76 1.51 -4.58
C ASN A 25 -16.84 0.72 -5.90
N SER A 26 -15.78 0.76 -6.70
CA SER A 26 -15.72 0.04 -7.98
C SER A 26 -15.42 -1.46 -7.85
N LYS A 27 -14.96 -1.91 -6.67
CA LYS A 27 -14.46 -3.28 -6.42
C LYS A 27 -13.29 -3.69 -7.31
N LYS A 28 -12.65 -2.75 -7.99
CA LYS A 28 -11.53 -3.04 -8.88
C LYS A 28 -10.24 -3.15 -8.07
N PRO A 29 -9.52 -4.29 -8.16
CA PRO A 29 -8.20 -4.41 -7.59
C PRO A 29 -7.15 -3.79 -8.52
N ILE A 30 -6.15 -3.16 -7.92
CA ILE A 30 -4.92 -2.68 -8.53
C ILE A 30 -3.80 -3.47 -7.89
N PHE A 31 -3.01 -4.14 -8.72
CA PHE A 31 -1.86 -4.95 -8.32
C PHE A 31 -0.59 -4.23 -8.73
N LEU A 32 0.25 -3.90 -7.75
CA LEU A 32 1.50 -3.20 -7.98
C LEU A 32 2.67 -4.11 -7.59
N PRO A 33 3.47 -4.58 -8.57
CA PRO A 33 4.65 -5.41 -8.28
C PRO A 33 5.73 -4.58 -7.58
N CYS A 34 6.40 -5.18 -6.61
CA CYS A 34 7.25 -4.52 -5.63
C CYS A 34 8.17 -5.54 -4.93
N ASN A 35 8.99 -5.09 -4.00
CA ASN A 35 9.79 -5.98 -3.17
C ASN A 35 9.31 -5.96 -1.72
N LYS A 36 9.43 -7.10 -1.05
CA LYS A 36 9.11 -7.25 0.37
C LYS A 36 9.90 -6.29 1.26
N ASP A 37 11.11 -5.93 0.83
CA ASP A 37 12.06 -5.08 1.55
C ASP A 37 11.96 -3.61 1.14
N ASP A 38 10.99 -3.23 0.30
CA ASP A 38 10.74 -1.84 -0.09
C ASP A 38 10.46 -1.00 1.17
N THR A 39 11.03 0.20 1.24
CA THR A 39 10.84 1.09 2.39
C THR A 39 9.46 1.75 2.36
N ALA A 40 9.11 2.46 3.44
CA ALA A 40 7.93 3.32 3.46
C ALA A 40 7.97 4.40 2.35
N MET A 41 9.17 4.91 2.02
CA MET A 41 9.35 5.90 0.96
C MET A 41 9.14 5.28 -0.42
N ASP A 42 9.72 4.11 -0.67
CA ASP A 42 9.53 3.38 -1.94
C ASP A 42 8.05 3.07 -2.16
N THR A 43 7.36 2.65 -1.10
CA THR A 43 5.91 2.42 -1.09
C THR A 43 5.13 3.68 -1.43
N ALA A 44 5.45 4.80 -0.77
CA ALA A 44 4.78 6.07 -1.01
C ALA A 44 4.96 6.54 -2.47
N CYS A 45 6.19 6.46 -2.99
CA CYS A 45 6.49 6.76 -4.39
C CYS A 45 5.75 5.83 -5.35
N LEU A 46 5.67 4.52 -5.07
CA LEU A 46 4.95 3.55 -5.87
C LEU A 46 3.47 3.91 -5.97
N ILE A 47 2.82 4.19 -4.84
CA ILE A 47 1.39 4.55 -4.78
C ILE A 47 1.15 5.89 -5.48
N TRP A 48 2.01 6.88 -5.27
CA TRP A 48 1.90 8.19 -5.89
C TRP A 48 1.95 8.08 -7.42
N ASN A 49 2.99 7.41 -7.93
CA ASN A 49 3.25 7.31 -9.35
C ASN A 49 2.26 6.43 -10.10
N ARG A 50 1.74 5.38 -9.45
CA ARG A 50 0.88 4.38 -10.12
C ARG A 50 -0.61 4.57 -9.88
N VAL A 51 -1.00 5.20 -8.79
CA VAL A 51 -2.42 5.26 -8.41
C VAL A 51 -2.91 6.68 -8.27
N ILE A 52 -2.26 7.49 -7.42
CA ILE A 52 -2.74 8.87 -7.18
C ILE A 52 -2.67 9.71 -8.47
N SER A 53 -1.60 9.56 -9.25
CA SER A 53 -1.45 10.23 -10.55
C SER A 53 -2.57 9.92 -11.56
N HIS A 54 -3.21 8.75 -11.46
CA HIS A 54 -4.23 8.31 -12.42
C HIS A 54 -5.66 8.45 -11.88
N SER A 55 -5.87 8.21 -10.58
CA SER A 55 -7.20 8.13 -9.95
C SER A 55 -7.50 9.30 -9.00
N GLY A 56 -6.51 10.16 -8.75
CA GLY A 56 -6.61 11.24 -7.76
C GLY A 56 -6.39 10.77 -6.32
N LEU A 57 -6.66 11.67 -5.38
CA LEU A 57 -6.42 11.43 -3.96
C LEU A 57 -7.49 10.54 -3.31
N PHE A 58 -7.06 9.65 -2.43
CA PHE A 58 -7.96 8.86 -1.62
C PHE A 58 -8.53 9.69 -0.48
N LYS A 59 -9.84 9.57 -0.23
CA LYS A 59 -10.48 10.18 0.96
C LYS A 59 -10.21 9.37 2.22
N ASN A 60 -10.24 8.05 2.10
CA ASN A 60 -10.02 7.12 3.20
C ASN A 60 -9.17 5.94 2.72
N ILE A 61 -8.19 5.55 3.52
CA ILE A 61 -7.37 4.36 3.29
C ILE A 61 -7.57 3.42 4.46
N ILE A 62 -7.90 2.17 4.14
CA ILE A 62 -7.90 1.07 5.10
C ILE A 62 -6.70 0.19 4.77
N SER A 63 -5.74 0.05 5.68
CA SER A 63 -4.60 -0.87 5.53
C SER A 63 -4.49 -1.80 6.73
N ASP A 64 -3.67 -2.83 6.61
CA ASP A 64 -3.19 -3.57 7.77
C ASP A 64 -2.16 -2.74 8.57
N ARG A 65 -1.59 -3.35 9.61
CA ARG A 65 -0.60 -2.72 10.50
C ARG A 65 0.86 -2.98 10.06
N ASP A 66 1.10 -3.22 8.76
CA ASP A 66 2.46 -3.29 8.26
C ASP A 66 3.22 -1.99 8.59
N SER A 67 4.46 -2.13 9.04
CA SER A 67 5.34 -1.03 9.45
C SER A 67 5.43 0.11 8.42
N LYS A 68 5.29 -0.20 7.12
CA LYS A 68 5.29 0.78 6.04
C LYS A 68 4.09 1.74 6.14
N PHE A 69 2.91 1.20 6.47
CA PHE A 69 1.68 1.98 6.60
C PHE A 69 1.51 2.64 7.98
N THR A 70 2.21 2.16 9.01
CA THR A 70 2.23 2.82 10.32
C THR A 70 3.41 3.78 10.50
N SER A 71 4.25 3.95 9.48
CA SER A 71 5.41 4.84 9.53
C SER A 71 5.02 6.31 9.67
N ASP A 72 5.91 7.10 10.28
CA ASP A 72 5.73 8.56 10.38
C ASP A 72 5.65 9.23 9.01
N LEU A 73 6.43 8.74 8.04
CA LEU A 73 6.39 9.24 6.67
C LEU A 73 4.99 9.07 6.07
N TRP A 74 4.45 7.86 6.11
CA TRP A 74 3.12 7.56 5.55
C TRP A 74 2.02 8.34 6.27
N THR A 75 2.09 8.38 7.59
CA THR A 75 1.12 9.11 8.42
C THR A 75 1.14 10.62 8.11
N ASN A 76 2.33 11.22 7.99
CA ASN A 76 2.47 12.64 7.67
C ASN A 76 2.03 12.99 6.25
N ILE A 77 2.37 12.16 5.25
CA ILE A 77 1.91 12.35 3.87
C ILE A 77 0.38 12.38 3.82
N ASN A 78 -0.28 11.38 4.42
CA ASN A 78 -1.74 11.31 4.40
C ASN A 78 -2.40 12.44 5.19
N ARG A 79 -1.76 12.91 6.28
CA ARG A 79 -2.21 14.11 7.01
C ARG A 79 -2.18 15.35 6.14
N ILE A 80 -1.10 15.57 5.38
CA ILE A 80 -0.99 16.72 4.45
C ILE A 80 -2.02 16.62 3.33
N LEU A 81 -2.26 15.42 2.81
CA LEU A 81 -3.23 15.18 1.73
C LEU A 81 -4.69 15.20 2.20
N GLY A 82 -4.94 15.30 3.51
CA GLY A 82 -6.29 15.22 4.08
C GLY A 82 -6.93 13.84 3.97
N THR A 83 -6.12 12.78 3.79
CA THR A 83 -6.56 11.39 3.69
C THR A 83 -6.67 10.77 5.08
N LYS A 84 -7.83 10.21 5.41
CA LYS A 84 -8.03 9.50 6.67
C LYS A 84 -7.44 8.08 6.59
N LEU A 85 -6.53 7.76 7.51
CA LEU A 85 -6.00 6.41 7.69
C LEU A 85 -6.83 5.65 8.72
N SER A 86 -7.16 4.40 8.39
CA SER A 86 -7.77 3.43 9.30
C SER A 86 -7.01 2.11 9.21
N PHE A 87 -6.57 1.58 10.34
CA PHE A 87 -5.86 0.30 10.37
C PHE A 87 -6.82 -0.82 10.74
N SER A 88 -6.75 -1.95 10.04
CA SER A 88 -7.47 -3.16 10.44
C SER A 88 -6.99 -3.65 11.81
N THR A 89 -7.87 -4.36 12.53
CA THR A 89 -7.52 -5.01 13.78
C THR A 89 -6.45 -6.06 13.50
N ALA A 90 -5.40 -6.12 14.32
CA ALA A 90 -4.42 -7.18 14.22
C ALA A 90 -5.12 -8.54 14.34
N TYR A 91 -4.76 -9.50 13.48
CA TYR A 91 -5.08 -10.90 13.73
C TYR A 91 -4.39 -11.30 15.04
N ILE A 92 -5.17 -11.45 16.11
CA ILE A 92 -4.70 -12.13 17.32
C ILE A 92 -4.84 -13.62 17.01
N HIS A 93 -3.73 -14.30 16.73
CA HIS A 93 -3.70 -15.76 16.78
C HIS A 93 -4.09 -16.17 18.21
N LYS A 94 -5.25 -16.81 18.34
CA LYS A 94 -5.50 -17.78 19.42
C LYS A 94 -5.20 -19.16 18.90
#